data_AF-A0A1Y1JVZ6-F1
#
_entry.id   AF-A0A1Y1JVZ6-F1
#
_cell.length_a   1.000
_cell.length_b   1.000
_cell.length_c   1.000
_cell.angle_alpha   90.00
_cell.angle_beta   90.00
_cell.angle_gamma   90.00
#
_symmetry.space_group_name_H-M   'P 1'
#
loop_
_entity.id
_entity.type
_entity.pdbx_description
1 polymer ?
#
loop_
_entity_poly.entity_id
_entity_poly.type
_entity_poly.pdbx_seq_one_letter_code
_entity_poly.pdbx_strand_id
1 'polypeptide(L)'
;MGVHTLAVNFIVGEGQGVDNFFTFCEERMTPEMCNICFIATKEQSSSVLWHELRYARITASKVYEAARCKTLSGSLVEFIFGAKLKETAAINRGKLLEDEVLSVLQKQLNMKFSKVGLMLSGKYPVFGASPNAVNEEFVVEVKCPSSEKTVNAYVTKDNKIVNKGTDSLTNASK
;
A
#
# COMPACT_ATOMS: atom_id res chain seq x y z
N MET A 1 9.96 -11.50 -8.50
CA MET A 1 9.42 -10.14 -8.27
C MET A 1 9.27 -9.79 -6.78
N GLY A 2 9.18 -10.75 -5.85
CA GLY A 2 9.26 -10.45 -4.42
C GLY A 2 10.63 -9.86 -4.03
N VAL A 3 10.64 -8.82 -3.19
CA VAL A 3 11.88 -8.11 -2.78
C VAL A 3 12.82 -9.08 -2.06
N HIS A 4 12.28 -9.89 -1.16
CA HIS A 4 13.04 -10.89 -0.43
C HIS A 4 13.75 -11.86 -1.38
N THR A 5 13.03 -12.43 -2.35
CA THR A 5 13.62 -13.33 -3.36
C THR A 5 14.69 -12.64 -4.20
N LEU A 6 14.46 -11.38 -4.60
CA LEU A 6 15.45 -10.60 -5.33
C LEU A 6 16.71 -10.36 -4.49
N ALA A 7 16.56 -10.05 -3.20
CA ALA A 7 17.68 -9.86 -2.28
C ALA A 7 18.49 -11.15 -2.09
N VAL A 8 17.82 -12.30 -1.89
CA VAL A 8 18.50 -13.60 -1.80
C VAL A 8 19.27 -13.90 -3.09
N ASN A 9 18.64 -13.73 -4.26
CA ASN A 9 19.29 -13.99 -5.54
C ASN A 9 20.50 -13.07 -5.78
N PHE A 10 20.41 -11.81 -5.37
CA PHE A 10 21.51 -10.86 -5.46
C PHE A 10 22.70 -11.29 -4.59
N ILE A 11 22.43 -11.67 -3.33
CA ILE A 11 23.47 -12.12 -2.39
C ILE A 11 24.11 -13.44 -2.86
N VAL A 12 23.29 -14.41 -3.32
CA VAL A 12 23.79 -15.69 -3.86
C VAL A 12 24.65 -15.48 -5.11
N GLY A 13 24.33 -14.47 -5.93
CA GLY A 13 25.15 -14.03 -7.04
C GLY A 13 26.35 -13.16 -6.65
N GLU A 14 26.76 -13.18 -5.38
CA GLU A 14 27.87 -12.40 -4.81
C GLU A 14 27.73 -10.88 -4.97
N GLY A 15 26.50 -10.39 -5.18
CA GLY A 15 26.18 -8.98 -5.28
C GLY A 15 26.46 -8.24 -3.96
N GLN A 16 27.06 -7.05 -4.05
CA GLN A 16 27.36 -6.20 -2.91
C GLN A 16 26.97 -4.74 -3.19
N GLY A 17 26.63 -4.01 -2.13
CA GLY A 17 26.28 -2.59 -2.21
C GLY A 17 24.81 -2.34 -2.55
N VAL A 18 24.24 -1.28 -1.96
CA VAL A 18 22.82 -0.94 -2.10
C VAL A 18 22.51 -0.50 -3.54
N ASP A 19 23.33 0.36 -4.14
CA ASP A 19 23.07 0.87 -5.50
C ASP A 19 23.08 -0.25 -6.55
N ASN A 20 23.99 -1.21 -6.40
CA ASN A 20 24.05 -2.40 -7.25
C ASN A 20 22.80 -3.28 -7.06
N PHE A 21 22.28 -3.40 -5.84
CA PHE A 21 21.02 -4.10 -5.60
C PHE A 21 19.83 -3.41 -6.27
N PHE A 22 19.74 -2.08 -6.18
CA PHE A 22 18.67 -1.33 -6.85
C PHE A 22 18.76 -1.48 -8.38
N THR A 23 19.97 -1.41 -8.94
CA THR A 23 20.21 -1.66 -10.37
C THR A 23 19.77 -3.08 -10.76
N PHE A 24 20.20 -4.09 -9.99
CA PHE A 24 19.80 -5.49 -10.19
C PHE A 24 18.28 -5.69 -10.15
N CYS A 25 17.59 -4.99 -9.25
CA CYS A 25 16.14 -4.99 -9.17
C CYS A 25 15.51 -4.32 -10.39
N GLU A 26 15.98 -3.14 -10.79
CA GLU A 26 15.43 -2.38 -11.91
C GLU A 26 15.52 -3.17 -13.23
N GLU A 27 16.63 -3.88 -13.47
CA GLU A 27 16.80 -4.78 -14.62
C GLU A 27 15.80 -5.94 -14.66
N ARG A 28 15.39 -6.46 -13.50
CA ARG A 28 14.51 -7.63 -13.38
C ARG A 28 13.04 -7.26 -13.22
N MET A 29 12.78 -6.13 -12.61
CA MET A 29 11.45 -5.59 -12.37
C MET A 29 11.03 -4.66 -13.50
N THR A 30 11.12 -5.16 -14.72
CA THR A 30 10.76 -4.41 -15.93
C THR A 30 9.30 -3.92 -15.85
N PRO A 31 8.93 -2.84 -16.58
CA PRO A 31 7.55 -2.38 -16.62
C PRO A 31 6.55 -3.47 -17.00
N GLU A 32 6.94 -4.37 -17.91
CA GLU A 32 6.11 -5.50 -18.32
C GLU A 32 5.92 -6.52 -17.20
N MET A 33 6.99 -6.89 -16.49
CA MET A 33 6.87 -7.79 -15.33
C MET A 33 6.03 -7.16 -14.20
N CYS A 34 6.20 -5.86 -13.96
CA CYS A 34 5.38 -5.12 -13.00
C CYS A 34 3.90 -5.14 -13.41
N ASN A 35 3.59 -4.98 -14.70
CA ASN A 35 2.22 -5.03 -15.22
C ASN A 35 1.61 -6.44 -15.12
N ILE A 36 2.38 -7.50 -15.41
CA ILE A 36 1.93 -8.88 -15.21
C ILE A 36 1.56 -9.11 -13.74
N CYS A 37 2.40 -8.69 -12.80
CA CYS A 37 2.09 -8.76 -11.37
C CYS A 37 0.85 -7.94 -11.01
N PHE A 38 0.71 -6.73 -11.55
CA PHE A 38 -0.46 -5.88 -11.33
C PHE A 38 -1.76 -6.58 -11.75
N ILE A 39 -1.80 -7.20 -12.93
CA ILE A 39 -2.98 -7.92 -13.42
C ILE A 39 -3.24 -9.18 -12.58
N ALA A 40 -2.20 -9.98 -12.32
CA ALA A 40 -2.31 -11.25 -11.59
C ALA A 40 -2.72 -11.09 -10.12
N THR A 41 -2.61 -9.87 -9.58
CA THR A 41 -2.92 -9.57 -8.18
C THR A 41 -4.14 -8.68 -8.00
N LYS A 42 -4.97 -8.54 -9.04
CA LYS A 42 -6.18 -7.71 -9.05
C LYS A 42 -7.21 -8.06 -7.97
N GLU A 43 -7.25 -9.32 -7.56
CA GLU A 43 -8.11 -9.81 -6.46
C GLU A 43 -7.55 -9.54 -5.06
N GLN A 44 -6.43 -8.81 -4.97
CA GLN A 44 -5.81 -8.30 -3.75
C GLN A 44 -5.72 -9.33 -2.61
N SER A 45 -6.46 -9.14 -1.51
CA SER A 45 -6.40 -10.00 -0.33
C SER A 45 -6.79 -11.45 -0.58
N SER A 46 -7.50 -11.73 -1.68
CA SER A 46 -7.85 -13.08 -2.11
C SER A 46 -6.77 -13.74 -2.97
N SER A 47 -5.73 -12.99 -3.39
CA SER A 47 -4.61 -13.48 -4.19
C SER A 47 -3.42 -13.84 -3.30
N VAL A 48 -2.99 -15.10 -3.36
CA VAL A 48 -1.78 -15.57 -2.66
C VAL A 48 -0.55 -14.80 -3.15
N LEU A 49 -0.43 -14.61 -4.47
CA LEU A 49 0.66 -13.85 -5.08
C LEU A 49 0.72 -12.40 -4.56
N TRP A 50 -0.44 -11.77 -4.31
CA TRP A 50 -0.47 -10.41 -3.75
C TRP A 50 0.15 -10.36 -2.35
N HIS A 51 -0.09 -11.37 -1.51
CA HIS A 51 0.54 -11.48 -0.18
C HIS A 51 2.04 -11.73 -0.31
N GLU A 52 2.46 -12.63 -1.21
CA GLU A 52 3.88 -12.94 -1.45
C GLU A 52 4.66 -11.72 -1.94
N LEU A 53 4.11 -10.94 -2.88
CA LEU A 53 4.79 -9.76 -3.41
C LEU A 53 4.88 -8.60 -2.41
N ARG A 54 4.01 -8.57 -1.39
CA ARG A 54 4.06 -7.62 -0.26
C ARG A 54 5.04 -8.02 0.83
N TYR A 55 5.45 -9.29 0.89
CA TYR A 55 6.41 -9.77 1.88
C TYR A 55 7.74 -9.03 1.75
N ALA A 56 8.28 -8.55 2.87
CA ALA A 56 9.50 -7.74 2.96
C ALA A 56 9.44 -6.43 2.14
N ARG A 57 8.25 -5.93 1.81
CA ARG A 57 8.03 -4.70 1.04
C ARG A 57 7.29 -3.68 1.88
N ILE A 58 7.74 -2.43 1.86
CA ILE A 58 7.04 -1.32 2.52
C ILE A 58 5.83 -0.95 1.67
N THR A 59 4.64 -1.15 2.22
CA THR A 59 3.38 -0.86 1.49
C THR A 59 2.87 0.54 1.79
N ALA A 60 2.04 1.10 0.92
CA ALA A 60 1.46 2.43 1.10
C ALA A 60 0.78 2.61 2.47
N SER A 61 0.11 1.57 3.00
CA SER A 61 -0.51 1.62 4.34
C SER A 61 0.48 1.65 5.51
N LYS A 62 1.78 1.42 5.25
CA LYS A 62 2.87 1.38 6.24
C LYS A 62 3.97 2.39 6.00
N VAL A 63 3.97 3.09 4.86
CA VAL A 63 5.04 4.03 4.50
C VAL A 63 5.20 5.17 5.52
N TYR A 64 4.09 5.67 6.07
CA TYR A 64 4.14 6.72 7.10
C TYR A 64 4.79 6.24 8.40
N GLU A 65 4.44 5.03 8.85
CA GLU A 65 5.05 4.41 10.03
C GLU A 65 6.55 4.13 9.78
N ALA A 66 6.89 3.59 8.61
CA ALA A 66 8.26 3.28 8.21
C ALA A 66 9.16 4.52 8.17
N ALA A 67 8.68 5.63 7.60
CA ALA A 67 9.44 6.87 7.51
C ALA A 67 9.76 7.50 8.87
N ARG A 68 9.05 7.13 9.94
CA ARG A 68 9.24 7.67 11.30
C ARG A 68 9.81 6.64 12.27
N CYS A 69 9.99 5.39 11.82
CA CYS A 69 10.52 4.32 12.64
C CYS A 69 12.02 4.55 12.88
N LYS A 70 12.42 4.55 14.15
CA LYS A 70 13.83 4.68 14.57
C LYS A 70 14.42 3.37 15.08
N THR A 71 13.59 2.32 15.18
CA THR A 71 14.02 1.01 15.66
C THR A 71 14.32 0.10 14.47
N LEU A 72 15.36 -0.73 14.62
CA LEU A 72 15.74 -1.73 13.63
C LEU A 72 14.93 -3.03 13.76
N SER A 73 14.16 -3.17 14.84
CA SER A 73 13.32 -4.32 15.15
C SER A 73 12.01 -3.88 15.82
N GLY A 74 11.07 -4.82 15.93
CA GLY A 74 9.77 -4.63 16.57
C GLY A 74 8.59 -4.86 15.62
N SER A 75 7.39 -4.49 16.07
CA SER A 75 6.13 -4.84 15.42
C SER A 75 5.99 -4.36 13.98
N LEU A 76 6.54 -3.18 13.64
CA LEU A 76 6.51 -2.68 12.25
C LEU A 76 7.36 -3.56 11.32
N VAL A 77 8.56 -3.95 11.77
CA VAL A 77 9.45 -4.82 11.01
C VAL A 77 8.80 -6.19 10.84
N GLU A 78 8.30 -6.77 11.93
CA GLU A 78 7.55 -8.03 11.91
C GLU A 78 6.37 -7.98 10.92
N PHE A 79 5.62 -6.87 10.88
CA PHE A 79 4.50 -6.70 9.94
C PHE A 79 4.96 -6.61 8.49
N ILE A 80 6.06 -5.89 8.20
CA ILE A 80 6.67 -5.85 6.85
C ILE A 80 7.13 -7.26 6.42
N PHE A 81 7.60 -8.07 7.37
CA PHE A 81 7.94 -9.48 7.17
C PHE A 81 6.75 -10.44 7.37
N GLY A 82 5.51 -9.95 7.20
CA GLY A 82 4.33 -10.80 7.05
C GLY A 82 3.64 -11.23 8.35
N ALA A 83 3.99 -10.64 9.50
CA ALA A 83 3.22 -10.85 10.72
C ALA A 83 1.76 -10.43 10.50
N LYS A 84 0.83 -11.31 10.90
CA LYS A 84 -0.60 -11.07 10.72
C LYS A 84 -1.16 -10.25 11.86
N LEU A 85 -1.94 -9.22 11.53
CA LEU A 85 -2.78 -8.55 12.51
C LEU A 85 -3.95 -9.46 12.87
N LYS A 86 -4.30 -9.47 14.16
CA LYS A 86 -5.54 -10.08 14.63
C LYS A 86 -6.72 -9.35 13.98
N GLU A 87 -7.59 -10.08 13.30
CA GLU A 87 -8.79 -9.49 12.72
C GLU A 87 -9.69 -8.96 13.83
N THR A 88 -10.08 -7.69 13.69
CA THR A 88 -11.01 -7.03 14.61
C THR A 88 -12.37 -6.86 13.94
N ALA A 89 -13.43 -6.67 14.72
CA ALA A 89 -14.76 -6.40 14.18
C ALA A 89 -14.76 -5.17 13.24
N ALA A 90 -13.95 -4.15 13.53
CA ALA A 90 -13.81 -2.97 12.68
C ALA A 90 -13.16 -3.29 11.32
N ILE A 91 -12.11 -4.12 11.30
CA ILE A 91 -11.45 -4.58 10.06
C ILE A 91 -12.44 -5.37 9.21
N ASN A 92 -13.15 -6.33 9.82
CA ASN A 92 -14.08 -7.19 9.09
C ASN A 92 -15.28 -6.42 8.55
N ARG A 93 -15.81 -5.46 9.31
CA ARG A 93 -16.81 -4.51 8.81
C ARG A 93 -16.28 -3.69 7.63
N GLY A 94 -15.04 -3.21 7.71
CA GLY A 94 -14.40 -2.47 6.61
C GLY A 94 -14.38 -3.28 5.33
N LYS A 95 -13.89 -4.52 5.38
CA LYS A 95 -13.86 -5.45 4.24
C LYS A 95 -15.25 -5.70 3.65
N LEU A 96 -16.26 -5.87 4.49
CA LEU A 96 -17.64 -6.13 4.05
C LEU A 96 -18.25 -4.93 3.31
N LEU A 97 -17.99 -3.70 3.80
CA LEU A 97 -18.62 -2.48 3.28
C LEU A 97 -17.87 -1.85 2.11
N GLU A 98 -16.62 -2.24 1.86
CA GLU A 98 -15.76 -1.58 0.87
C GLU A 98 -16.40 -1.53 -0.53
N ASP A 99 -16.89 -2.67 -1.03
CA ASP A 99 -17.53 -2.77 -2.34
C ASP A 99 -18.87 -1.98 -2.39
N GLU A 100 -19.60 -1.91 -1.28
CA GLU A 100 -20.84 -1.13 -1.19
C GLU A 100 -20.56 0.38 -1.26
N VAL A 101 -19.55 0.86 -0.52
CA VAL A 101 -19.12 2.26 -0.55
C VAL A 101 -18.65 2.66 -1.95
N LEU A 102 -17.87 1.80 -2.62
CA LEU A 102 -17.46 2.05 -4.01
C LEU A 102 -18.66 2.12 -4.95
N SER A 103 -19.66 1.27 -4.78
CA SER A 103 -20.89 1.30 -5.58
C SER A 103 -21.67 2.60 -5.42
N VAL A 104 -21.78 3.10 -4.18
CA VAL A 104 -22.42 4.40 -3.89
C VAL A 104 -21.62 5.55 -4.52
N LEU A 105 -20.29 5.54 -4.37
CA LEU A 105 -19.41 6.56 -4.93
C LEU A 105 -19.53 6.65 -6.46
N GLN A 106 -19.54 5.51 -7.15
CA GLN A 106 -19.72 5.45 -8.61
C GLN A 106 -21.04 6.10 -9.06
N LYS A 107 -22.14 5.81 -8.35
CA LYS A 107 -23.46 6.38 -8.65
C LYS A 107 -23.51 7.88 -8.39
N GLN A 108 -22.94 8.33 -7.28
CA GLN A 108 -22.96 9.74 -6.89
C GLN A 108 -22.12 10.62 -7.83
N LEU A 109 -20.96 10.13 -8.26
CA LEU A 109 -20.06 10.86 -9.15
C LEU A 109 -20.35 10.63 -10.63
N ASN A 110 -21.24 9.69 -10.97
CA ASN A 110 -21.45 9.20 -12.34
C ASN A 110 -20.11 8.80 -13.02
N MET A 111 -19.25 8.13 -12.27
CA MET A 111 -17.91 7.70 -12.69
C MET A 111 -17.77 6.19 -12.54
N LYS A 112 -16.91 5.59 -13.36
CA LYS A 112 -16.52 4.18 -13.23
C LYS A 112 -15.17 4.08 -12.55
N PHE A 113 -15.05 3.22 -11.55
CA PHE A 113 -13.77 2.89 -10.92
C PHE A 113 -13.41 1.43 -11.20
N SER A 114 -12.11 1.16 -11.29
CA SER A 114 -11.58 -0.18 -11.49
C SER A 114 -10.87 -0.66 -10.24
N LYS A 115 -11.11 -1.93 -9.87
CA LYS A 115 -10.23 -2.65 -8.94
C LYS A 115 -8.83 -2.76 -9.54
N VAL A 116 -7.83 -2.67 -8.69
CA VAL A 116 -6.41 -2.72 -9.10
C VAL A 116 -5.66 -3.77 -8.31
N GLY A 117 -4.62 -4.35 -8.91
CA GLY A 117 -3.68 -5.18 -8.17
C GLY A 117 -2.58 -4.37 -7.53
N LEU A 118 -1.51 -5.07 -7.16
CA LEU A 118 -0.33 -4.47 -6.54
C LEU A 118 0.49 -3.71 -7.59
N MET A 119 0.57 -2.41 -7.42
CA MET A 119 1.42 -1.50 -8.19
C MET A 119 2.85 -1.57 -7.66
N LEU A 120 3.78 -1.87 -8.55
CA LEU A 120 5.21 -2.06 -8.27
C LEU A 120 6.07 -1.14 -9.15
N SER A 121 7.29 -0.87 -8.71
CA SER A 121 8.28 -0.10 -9.46
C SER A 121 9.64 -0.77 -9.36
N GLY A 122 10.30 -1.01 -10.50
CA GLY A 122 11.67 -1.51 -10.50
C GLY A 122 12.68 -0.49 -9.97
N LYS A 123 12.44 0.81 -10.23
CA LYS A 123 13.23 1.92 -9.70
C LYS A 123 13.12 2.07 -8.18
N TYR A 124 11.96 1.76 -7.62
CA TYR A 124 11.71 1.79 -6.18
C TYR A 124 11.22 0.44 -5.67
N PRO A 125 12.08 -0.59 -5.72
CA PRO A 125 11.69 -1.98 -5.53
C PRO A 125 11.31 -2.29 -4.08
N VAL A 126 11.57 -1.39 -3.13
CA VAL A 126 11.18 -1.56 -1.72
C VAL A 126 9.73 -1.15 -1.43
N PHE A 127 9.09 -0.42 -2.35
CA PHE A 127 7.72 0.08 -2.18
C PHE A 127 6.70 -0.73 -2.98
N GLY A 128 5.44 -0.67 -2.54
CA GLY A 128 4.29 -1.19 -3.28
C GLY A 128 2.98 -0.58 -2.79
N ALA A 129 2.00 -0.44 -3.68
CA ALA A 129 0.70 0.12 -3.36
C ALA A 129 -0.43 -0.68 -4.01
N SER A 130 -1.58 -0.75 -3.36
CA SER A 130 -2.77 -1.42 -3.88
C SER A 130 -3.99 -0.67 -3.34
N PRO A 131 -4.35 0.47 -3.96
CA PRO A 131 -5.51 1.24 -3.52
C PRO A 131 -6.82 0.46 -3.73
N ASN A 132 -7.91 0.92 -3.12
CA ASN A 132 -9.20 0.22 -3.23
C ASN A 132 -9.76 0.27 -4.65
N ALA A 133 -9.66 1.42 -5.31
CA ALA A 133 -10.01 1.57 -6.71
C ALA A 133 -9.30 2.77 -7.36
N VAL A 134 -9.29 2.82 -8.68
CA VAL A 134 -8.79 3.97 -9.46
C VAL A 134 -9.68 4.27 -10.66
N ASN A 135 -9.61 5.50 -11.16
CA ASN A 135 -9.99 5.84 -12.53
C ASN A 135 -8.92 6.79 -13.12
N GLU A 136 -9.23 7.45 -14.24
CA GLU A 136 -8.31 8.38 -14.90
C GLU A 136 -8.05 9.66 -14.08
N GLU A 137 -8.93 10.00 -13.13
CA GLU A 137 -8.88 11.26 -12.37
C GLU A 137 -8.48 11.07 -10.90
N PHE A 138 -8.82 9.93 -10.30
CA PHE A 138 -8.79 9.69 -8.86
C PHE A 138 -8.18 8.33 -8.51
N VAL A 139 -7.43 8.35 -7.41
CA VAL A 139 -7.12 7.16 -6.61
C VAL A 139 -8.07 7.15 -5.41
N VAL A 140 -8.78 6.05 -5.23
CA VAL A 140 -9.80 5.90 -4.18
C VAL A 140 -9.25 5.04 -3.04
N GLU A 141 -9.23 5.63 -1.85
CA GLU A 141 -8.98 4.95 -0.58
C GLU A 141 -10.25 5.02 0.28
N VAL A 142 -10.89 3.89 0.49
CA VAL A 142 -12.12 3.78 1.27
C VAL A 142 -11.80 3.66 2.76
N LYS A 143 -12.52 4.42 3.58
CA LYS A 143 -12.52 4.30 5.04
C LYS A 143 -13.93 4.08 5.55
N CYS A 144 -14.12 3.02 6.33
CA CYS A 144 -15.40 2.66 6.94
C CYS A 144 -15.34 2.86 8.47
N PRO A 145 -15.28 4.10 9.00
CA PRO A 145 -15.25 4.34 10.44
C PRO A 145 -16.50 3.76 11.12
N SER A 146 -16.37 3.33 12.37
CA SER A 146 -17.45 2.72 13.16
C SER A 146 -17.89 3.57 14.36
N SER A 147 -17.25 4.72 14.57
CA SER A 147 -17.57 5.65 15.67
C SER A 147 -17.45 7.09 15.21
N GLU A 148 -18.24 7.98 15.82
CA GLU A 148 -18.22 9.41 15.54
C GLU A 148 -16.82 10.02 15.74
N LYS A 149 -16.11 9.60 16.81
CA LYS A 149 -14.72 9.97 17.05
C LYS A 149 -13.81 9.67 15.84
N THR A 150 -14.00 8.53 15.19
CA THR A 150 -13.19 8.13 14.03
C THR A 150 -13.62 8.86 12.76
N VAL A 151 -14.93 9.12 12.58
CA VAL A 151 -15.45 9.97 11.49
C VAL A 151 -14.84 11.37 11.57
N ASN A 152 -14.84 11.96 12.77
CA ASN A 152 -14.31 13.29 13.05
C ASN A 152 -12.81 13.42 12.77
N ALA A 153 -12.09 12.30 12.61
CA ALA A 153 -10.69 12.29 12.20
C ALA A 153 -10.50 12.42 10.68
N TYR A 154 -11.57 12.41 9.88
CA TYR A 154 -11.55 12.57 8.42
C TYR A 154 -12.43 13.72 7.95
N VAL A 155 -13.55 13.96 8.63
CA VAL A 155 -14.54 14.98 8.27
C VAL A 155 -14.87 15.82 9.49
N THR A 156 -14.79 17.15 9.40
CA THR A 156 -15.18 18.07 10.48
C THR A 156 -16.69 18.06 10.68
N LYS A 157 -17.17 18.61 11.81
CA LYS A 157 -18.61 18.80 12.06
C LYS A 157 -19.32 19.60 10.94
N ASP A 158 -18.60 20.53 10.31
CA ASP A 158 -19.12 21.32 9.18
C ASP A 158 -18.95 20.64 7.80
N ASN A 159 -18.78 19.31 7.76
CA ASN A 159 -18.59 18.51 6.54
C ASN A 159 -17.38 18.90 5.66
N LYS A 160 -16.30 19.42 6.26
CA LYS A 160 -15.03 19.68 5.56
C LYS A 160 -14.04 18.56 5.77
N ILE A 161 -13.19 18.29 4.79
CA ILE A 161 -12.12 17.28 4.91
C ILE A 161 -11.07 17.77 5.90
N VAL A 162 -10.67 16.90 6.83
CA VAL A 162 -9.54 17.18 7.74
C VAL A 162 -8.24 16.95 6.98
N ASN A 163 -7.42 18.00 6.84
CA ASN A 163 -6.09 17.90 6.23
C ASN A 163 -5.15 17.14 7.17
N LYS A 164 -4.98 15.84 6.94
CA LYS A 164 -4.05 14.98 7.70
C LYS A 164 -2.58 15.05 7.24
N GLY A 165 -2.20 16.02 6.39
CA GLY A 165 -0.90 16.02 5.71
C GLY A 165 -0.14 17.34 5.55
N THR A 166 -0.66 18.48 6.00
CA THR A 166 0.02 19.78 5.80
C THR A 166 0.89 20.25 6.98
N ASP A 167 0.68 19.71 8.19
CA ASP A 167 1.37 20.20 9.39
C ASP A 167 2.78 19.61 9.58
N SER A 168 3.15 18.62 8.76
CA SER A 168 4.44 17.93 8.84
C SER A 168 5.46 18.34 7.77
N LEU A 169 5.07 19.12 6.75
CA LEU A 169 5.98 19.64 5.73
C LEU A 169 6.54 21.04 6.05
N THR A 170 5.87 21.81 6.92
CA THR A 170 6.33 23.14 7.36
C THR A 170 7.43 23.09 8.43
N ASN A 171 7.67 21.93 9.05
CA ASN A 171 8.71 21.77 10.08
C ASN A 171 9.98 21.04 9.59
N ALA A 172 10.09 20.77 8.29
CA ALA A 172 11.29 20.16 7.69
C ALA A 172 12.24 21.18 7.03
N SER A 173 12.02 22.48 7.25
CA SER A 173 12.83 23.59 6.71
C SER A 173 13.29 24.58 7.80
N LYS A 174 13.62 24.06 8.98
CA LYS A 174 14.45 24.78 9.97
C LYS A 174 15.58 23.89 10.46
#